data_AF-A0A4S2CVK2-F1
#
_entry.id   AF-A0A4S2CVK2-F1
#
_cell.length_a   1.000
_cell.length_b   1.000
_cell.length_c   1.000
_cell.angle_alpha   90.00
_cell.angle_beta   90.00
_cell.angle_gamma   90.00
#
_symmetry.space_group_name_H-M   'P 1'
#
loop_
_entity.id
_entity.type
_entity.pdbx_description
1 polymer ?
#
loop_
_entity_poly.entity_id
_entity_poly.type
_entity_poly.pdbx_seq_one_letter_code
_entity_poly.pdbx_strand_id
1 'polypeptide(L)'
;MRGALAVSEYPWFDFDRVDYVTADTHFSHARISELADRPFTTVNEMNTELIRRWNETVAPTDVVLHLGDVALGPIEESITLTAQLNGHRYLVPGNHDRVSPATQSRKAIERFAPLYEAAGWTILPEVIEGTRHGYRILASHYPYKGDSQESDRHTSHRPRWDDGIPLLHGHTHARDHGPNGHQFHVGVDAHAYAPIPFTVIDEWVRGLPDVEPWLDVAVREARQLLANLDATETSNSDAMFYTMGYNELRVALEELLGALYSSHPDSPGNTAKA
;
A
#
# COMPACT_ATOMS: atom_id res chain seq x y z
N MET A 1 2.63 12.39 -14.33
CA MET A 1 2.21 10.97 -14.30
C MET A 1 3.27 10.13 -14.96
N ARG A 2 3.80 9.12 -14.27
CA ARG A 2 4.49 8.01 -14.93
C ARG A 2 3.43 7.15 -15.59
N GLY A 3 3.69 6.67 -16.81
CA GLY A 3 2.74 5.79 -17.49
C GLY A 3 2.59 4.46 -16.76
N ALA A 4 1.42 3.82 -16.86
CA ALA A 4 1.14 2.46 -16.39
C ALA A 4 2.09 1.39 -16.96
N LEU A 5 2.77 1.67 -18.07
CA LEU A 5 3.81 0.81 -18.65
C LEU A 5 5.20 0.97 -17.98
N ALA A 6 5.36 1.93 -17.06
CA ALA A 6 6.59 2.05 -16.29
C ALA A 6 6.73 0.86 -15.32
N VAL A 7 7.93 0.28 -15.26
CA VAL A 7 8.24 -0.75 -14.26
C VAL A 7 8.05 -0.16 -12.86
N SER A 8 7.28 -0.84 -12.01
CA SER A 8 7.07 -0.47 -10.61
C SER A 8 8.42 -0.22 -9.93
N GLU A 9 8.56 0.94 -9.26
CA GLU A 9 9.75 1.22 -8.46
C GLU A 9 9.78 0.41 -7.16
N TYR A 10 8.64 -0.14 -6.77
CA TYR A 10 8.43 -0.80 -5.49
C TYR A 10 8.10 -2.28 -5.65
N PRO A 11 8.45 -3.13 -4.66
CA PRO A 11 8.06 -4.53 -4.67
C PRO A 11 6.55 -4.71 -4.76
N TRP A 12 6.13 -5.64 -5.62
CA TRP A 12 4.71 -5.90 -5.89
C TRP A 12 4.06 -6.69 -4.75
N PHE A 13 2.84 -6.29 -4.38
CA PHE A 13 2.02 -6.90 -3.34
C PHE A 13 0.58 -7.10 -3.82
N ASP A 14 -0.05 -8.18 -3.37
CA ASP A 14 -1.43 -8.51 -3.74
C ASP A 14 -2.40 -7.95 -2.69
N PHE A 15 -2.98 -6.78 -2.95
CA PHE A 15 -3.92 -6.13 -2.02
C PHE A 15 -5.32 -6.75 -2.06
N ASP A 16 -5.66 -7.56 -3.07
CA ASP A 16 -6.96 -8.28 -3.12
C ASP A 16 -7.10 -9.30 -1.97
N ARG A 17 -5.98 -9.68 -1.36
CA ARG A 17 -5.94 -10.59 -0.21
C ARG A 17 -6.11 -9.91 1.14
N VAL A 18 -6.11 -8.57 1.21
CA VAL A 18 -6.15 -7.85 2.49
C VAL A 18 -7.59 -7.57 2.90
N ASP A 19 -7.92 -7.94 4.14
CA ASP A 19 -9.23 -7.71 4.73
C ASP A 19 -9.27 -6.42 5.54
N TYR A 20 -8.19 -6.10 6.25
CA TYR A 20 -8.09 -4.91 7.12
C TYR A 20 -6.75 -4.18 6.97
N VAL A 21 -6.77 -2.87 7.22
CA VAL A 21 -5.57 -2.04 7.24
C VAL A 21 -5.54 -1.15 8.48
N THR A 22 -4.35 -0.87 9.00
CA THR A 22 -4.15 0.01 10.17
C THR A 22 -2.71 0.53 10.22
N ALA A 23 -2.42 1.48 11.10
CA ALA A 23 -1.07 1.93 11.42
C ALA A 23 -0.96 2.47 12.86
N ASP A 24 0.27 2.71 13.31
CA ASP A 24 0.56 3.52 14.51
C ASP A 24 -0.01 2.94 15.82
N THR A 25 -0.05 1.61 16.00
CA THR A 25 -0.58 1.04 17.26
C THR A 25 0.24 1.46 18.47
N HIS A 26 1.56 1.62 18.33
CA HIS A 26 2.46 2.09 19.40
C HIS A 26 2.32 1.32 20.72
N PHE A 27 2.21 -0.02 20.66
CA PHE A 27 2.17 -0.86 21.86
C PHE A 27 3.35 -0.53 22.78
N SER A 28 3.04 -0.40 24.08
CA SER A 28 4.00 -0.07 25.13
C SER A 28 4.69 1.30 25.03
N HIS A 29 4.22 2.20 24.15
CA HIS A 29 4.76 3.56 24.06
C HIS A 29 4.23 4.45 25.20
N ALA A 30 5.03 4.63 26.26
CA ALA A 30 4.56 5.31 27.47
C ALA A 30 4.04 6.75 27.31
N ARG A 31 4.54 7.47 26.31
CA ARG A 31 4.22 8.88 26.09
C ARG A 31 3.21 9.11 24.96
N ILE A 32 2.78 8.06 24.24
CA ILE A 32 1.94 8.27 23.06
C ILE A 32 0.58 8.86 23.41
N SER A 33 0.03 8.52 24.58
CA SER A 33 -1.23 9.13 25.03
C SER A 33 -1.11 10.64 25.20
N GLU A 34 0.01 11.13 25.72
CA GLU A 34 0.26 12.58 25.84
C GLU A 34 0.52 13.24 24.48
N LEU A 35 1.25 12.54 23.59
CA LEU A 35 1.71 13.10 22.31
C LEU A 35 0.62 13.12 21.23
N ALA A 36 -0.26 12.11 21.21
CA ALA A 36 -1.36 11.96 20.26
C ALA A 36 -2.74 12.17 20.92
N ASP A 37 -2.76 12.65 22.17
CA ASP A 37 -3.95 12.92 22.97
C ASP A 37 -4.86 11.67 23.13
N ARG A 38 -4.28 10.46 23.17
CA ARG A 38 -5.07 9.23 23.33
C ARG A 38 -5.74 9.20 24.70
N PRO A 39 -6.99 8.72 24.80
CA PRO A 39 -7.79 8.78 26.02
C PRO A 39 -7.46 7.66 27.02
N PHE A 40 -6.18 7.30 27.16
CA PHE A 40 -5.73 6.23 28.06
C PHE A 40 -4.89 6.79 29.20
N THR A 41 -5.25 6.42 30.43
CA THR A 41 -4.56 6.87 31.64
C THR A 41 -3.22 6.16 31.79
N THR A 42 -3.14 4.89 31.37
CA THR A 42 -1.92 4.08 31.48
C THR A 42 -1.61 3.34 30.19
N VAL A 43 -0.33 2.98 30.02
CA VAL A 43 0.14 2.14 28.92
C VAL A 43 -0.52 0.77 28.91
N ASN A 44 -0.75 0.20 30.09
CA ASN A 44 -1.36 -1.12 30.20
C ASN A 44 -2.84 -1.08 29.77
N GLU A 45 -3.56 -0.04 30.15
CA GLU A 45 -4.93 0.23 29.70
C GLU A 45 -4.98 0.37 28.18
N MET A 46 -4.10 1.19 27.59
CA MET A 46 -3.99 1.33 26.14
C MET A 46 -3.72 0.00 25.44
N ASN A 47 -2.72 -0.75 25.91
CA ASN A 47 -2.36 -2.05 25.31
C ASN A 47 -3.53 -3.03 25.36
N THR A 48 -4.23 -3.09 26.49
CA THR A 48 -5.40 -3.97 26.67
C THR A 48 -6.54 -3.57 25.74
N GLU A 49 -6.82 -2.27 25.62
CA GLU A 49 -7.90 -1.78 24.77
C GLU A 49 -7.59 -1.99 23.27
N LEU A 50 -6.35 -1.75 22.84
CA LEU A 50 -5.93 -2.01 21.46
C LEU A 50 -6.08 -3.50 21.10
N ILE A 51 -5.67 -4.41 21.99
CA ILE A 51 -5.85 -5.86 21.78
C ILE A 51 -7.34 -6.21 21.70
N ARG A 52 -8.16 -5.67 22.61
CA ARG A 52 -9.61 -5.93 22.63
C ARG A 52 -10.26 -5.49 21.32
N ARG A 53 -10.04 -4.23 20.91
CA ARG A 53 -10.63 -3.66 19.68
C ARG A 53 -10.15 -4.37 18.42
N TRP A 54 -8.86 -4.71 18.37
CA TRP A 54 -8.33 -5.50 17.27
C TRP A 54 -9.05 -6.84 17.16
N ASN A 55 -9.11 -7.60 18.26
CA ASN A 55 -9.66 -8.96 18.24
C ASN A 55 -11.20 -9.01 18.12
N GLU A 56 -11.90 -7.92 18.42
CA GLU A 56 -13.33 -7.74 18.11
C GLU A 56 -13.59 -7.49 16.62
N THR A 57 -12.60 -6.93 15.92
CA THR A 57 -12.72 -6.53 14.51
C THR A 57 -12.17 -7.61 13.57
N VAL A 58 -11.04 -8.20 13.93
CA VAL A 58 -10.25 -9.10 13.08
C VAL A 58 -10.43 -10.54 13.57
N ALA A 59 -10.88 -11.42 12.68
CA ALA A 59 -10.94 -12.85 12.92
C ALA A 59 -9.55 -13.50 12.73
N PRO A 60 -9.28 -14.68 13.32
CA PRO A 60 -7.99 -15.34 13.21
C PRO A 60 -7.51 -15.64 11.78
N THR A 61 -8.43 -15.77 10.83
CA THR A 61 -8.16 -16.09 9.41
C THR A 61 -7.99 -14.87 8.52
N ASP A 62 -8.33 -13.67 9.03
CA ASP A 62 -8.31 -12.45 8.23
C ASP A 62 -6.87 -11.98 8.00
N VAL A 63 -6.65 -11.25 6.91
CA VAL A 63 -5.37 -10.67 6.56
C VAL A 63 -5.36 -9.19 6.92
N VAL A 64 -4.36 -8.79 7.71
CA VAL A 64 -4.20 -7.39 8.14
C VAL A 64 -2.88 -6.83 7.62
N LEU A 65 -2.95 -5.67 6.98
CA LEU A 65 -1.79 -4.87 6.60
C LEU A 65 -1.57 -3.75 7.62
N HIS A 66 -0.43 -3.75 8.30
CA HIS A 66 -0.05 -2.72 9.26
C HIS A 66 1.03 -1.81 8.68
N LEU A 67 0.77 -0.51 8.64
CA LEU A 67 1.69 0.49 8.06
C LEU A 67 2.53 1.16 9.14
N GLY A 68 3.29 0.34 9.87
CA GLY A 68 4.39 0.80 10.70
C GLY A 68 4.03 1.29 12.09
N ASP A 69 5.06 1.42 12.92
CA ASP A 69 5.05 1.88 14.31
C ASP A 69 4.18 1.01 15.23
N VAL A 70 4.49 -0.30 15.19
CA VAL A 70 3.73 -1.34 15.90
C VAL A 70 3.91 -1.21 17.40
N ALA A 71 5.16 -1.19 17.86
CA ALA A 71 5.51 -1.29 19.28
C ALA A 71 6.81 -0.52 19.62
N LEU A 72 6.85 0.08 20.81
CA LEU A 72 8.02 0.77 21.35
C LEU A 72 8.34 0.28 22.78
N GLY A 73 9.34 0.89 23.42
CA GLY A 73 9.81 0.48 24.75
C GLY A 73 10.82 -0.67 24.67
N PRO A 74 10.92 -1.52 25.71
CA PRO A 74 11.68 -2.76 25.67
C PRO A 74 11.10 -3.69 24.59
N ILE A 75 11.73 -3.71 23.40
CA ILE A 75 11.10 -4.27 22.21
C ILE A 75 10.83 -5.78 22.33
N GLU A 76 11.69 -6.50 23.04
CA GLU A 76 11.54 -7.92 23.33
C GLU A 76 10.21 -8.23 24.07
N GLU A 77 9.76 -7.32 24.94
CA GLU A 77 8.50 -7.45 25.66
C GLU A 77 7.33 -6.90 24.83
N SER A 78 7.51 -5.70 24.24
CA SER A 78 6.40 -5.01 23.60
C SER A 78 5.95 -5.64 22.29
N ILE A 79 6.87 -6.18 21.47
CA ILE A 79 6.46 -6.89 20.26
C ILE A 79 5.80 -8.22 20.60
N THR A 80 6.23 -8.89 21.67
CA THR A 80 5.63 -10.16 22.12
C THR A 80 4.18 -9.99 22.53
N LEU A 81 3.79 -8.85 23.10
CA LEU A 81 2.38 -8.55 23.41
C LEU A 81 1.48 -8.67 22.17
N THR A 82 2.00 -8.33 21.00
CA THR A 82 1.25 -8.37 19.74
C THR A 82 0.97 -9.79 19.25
N ALA A 83 1.59 -10.83 19.83
CA ALA A 83 1.24 -12.22 19.52
C ALA A 83 -0.21 -12.60 19.89
N GLN A 84 -0.88 -11.76 20.70
CA GLN A 84 -2.29 -11.90 21.06
C GLN A 84 -3.25 -11.40 19.97
N LEU A 85 -2.75 -10.71 18.94
CA LEU A 85 -3.58 -10.13 17.89
C LEU A 85 -3.98 -11.20 16.87
N ASN A 86 -5.27 -11.24 16.54
CA ASN A 86 -5.82 -12.10 15.50
C ASN A 86 -5.31 -11.72 14.10
N GLY A 87 -5.39 -12.68 13.19
CA GLY A 87 -5.15 -12.49 11.77
C GLY A 87 -3.73 -12.82 11.31
N HIS A 88 -3.60 -12.99 10.00
CA HIS A 88 -2.33 -13.05 9.28
C HIS A 88 -1.84 -11.64 9.04
N ARG A 89 -0.72 -11.27 9.67
CA ARG A 89 -0.31 -9.87 9.80
C ARG A 89 0.92 -9.56 8.98
N TYR A 90 0.78 -8.61 8.06
CA TYR A 90 1.87 -8.02 7.29
C TYR A 90 2.26 -6.68 7.89
N LEU A 91 3.56 -6.39 7.94
CA LEU A 91 4.09 -5.13 8.45
C LEU A 91 4.90 -4.41 7.37
N VAL A 92 4.45 -3.24 6.97
CA VAL A 92 5.27 -2.23 6.27
C VAL A 92 5.93 -1.35 7.34
N PRO A 93 7.24 -1.44 7.59
CA PRO A 93 7.87 -0.83 8.77
C PRO A 93 7.80 0.70 8.80
N GLY A 94 7.52 1.26 9.98
CA GLY A 94 7.59 2.69 10.29
C GLY A 94 8.87 3.08 11.03
N ASN A 95 9.17 4.37 11.19
CA ASN A 95 10.45 4.82 11.75
C ASN A 95 10.72 4.32 13.18
N HIS A 96 9.69 4.00 13.96
CA HIS A 96 9.87 3.49 15.32
C HIS A 96 10.05 1.97 15.38
N ASP A 97 9.77 1.25 14.29
CA ASP A 97 10.00 -0.18 14.25
C ASP A 97 11.50 -0.51 14.18
N ARG A 98 11.91 -1.51 14.96
CA ARG A 98 13.32 -1.97 15.00
C ARG A 98 13.76 -2.74 13.75
N VAL A 99 12.84 -2.91 12.82
CA VAL A 99 13.05 -3.54 11.51
C VAL A 99 12.99 -2.52 10.36
N SER A 100 12.91 -1.22 10.65
CA SER A 100 12.86 -0.16 9.65
C SER A 100 14.24 0.25 9.13
N PRO A 101 14.49 0.18 7.80
CA PRO A 101 15.69 0.75 7.17
C PRO A 101 15.86 2.26 7.40
N ALA A 102 14.79 3.02 7.61
CA ALA A 102 14.84 4.47 7.82
C ALA A 102 15.57 4.88 9.10
N THR A 103 15.56 4.03 10.14
CA THR A 103 16.16 4.38 11.43
C THR A 103 17.13 3.33 11.97
N GLN A 104 17.19 2.14 11.36
CA GLN A 104 18.01 1.03 11.84
C GLN A 104 19.09 0.63 10.83
N SER A 105 20.27 0.28 11.36
CA SER A 105 21.30 -0.38 10.56
C SER A 105 20.86 -1.79 10.16
N ARG A 106 21.36 -2.31 9.04
CA ARG A 106 21.12 -3.69 8.60
C ARG A 106 21.35 -4.73 9.70
N LYS A 107 22.44 -4.59 10.48
CA LYS A 107 22.76 -5.48 11.61
C LYS A 107 21.70 -5.43 12.71
N ALA A 108 21.13 -4.26 12.97
CA ALA A 108 20.05 -4.12 13.95
C ALA A 108 18.76 -4.78 13.43
N ILE A 109 18.43 -4.58 12.15
CA ILE A 109 17.27 -5.23 11.51
C ILE A 109 17.42 -6.76 11.58
N GLU A 110 18.57 -7.31 11.18
CA GLU A 110 18.86 -8.75 11.26
C GLU A 110 18.76 -9.30 12.69
N ARG A 111 19.10 -8.48 13.70
CA ARG A 111 18.97 -8.85 15.11
C ARG A 111 17.52 -8.91 15.58
N PHE A 112 16.68 -7.95 15.16
CA PHE A 112 15.33 -7.79 15.70
C PHE A 112 14.23 -8.46 14.87
N ALA A 113 14.44 -8.68 13.56
CA ALA A 113 13.46 -9.33 12.69
C ALA A 113 12.91 -10.66 13.23
N PRO A 114 13.73 -11.57 13.81
CA PRO A 114 13.22 -12.82 14.37
C PRO A 114 12.21 -12.64 15.51
N LEU A 115 12.25 -11.52 16.25
CA LEU A 115 11.28 -11.23 17.31
C LEU A 115 9.91 -10.84 16.75
N TYR A 116 9.89 -10.08 15.65
CA TYR A 116 8.67 -9.70 14.95
C TYR A 116 8.03 -10.93 14.29
N GLU A 117 8.84 -11.77 13.64
CA GLU A 117 8.40 -13.03 13.04
C GLU A 117 7.83 -14.00 14.09
N ALA A 118 8.51 -14.14 15.24
CA ALA A 118 8.02 -14.95 16.35
C ALA A 118 6.70 -14.43 16.95
N ALA A 119 6.46 -13.13 16.88
CA ALA A 119 5.18 -12.51 17.27
C ALA A 119 4.09 -12.62 16.20
N GLY A 120 4.39 -13.22 15.03
CA GLY A 120 3.44 -13.51 13.96
C GLY A 120 3.38 -12.47 12.84
N TRP A 121 4.39 -11.60 12.73
CA TRP A 121 4.48 -10.59 11.67
C TRP A 121 5.27 -11.10 10.46
N THR A 122 4.75 -10.87 9.26
CA THR A 122 5.54 -10.95 8.02
C THR A 122 6.02 -9.54 7.66
N ILE A 123 7.33 -9.32 7.69
CA ILE A 123 7.94 -8.02 7.42
C ILE A 123 8.01 -7.79 5.90
N LEU A 124 7.49 -6.65 5.46
CA LEU A 124 7.50 -6.18 4.08
C LEU A 124 8.51 -5.02 3.89
N PRO A 125 8.81 -4.63 2.64
CA PRO A 125 9.54 -3.41 2.32
C PRO A 125 8.84 -2.13 2.83
N GLU A 126 9.58 -1.02 2.97
CA GLU A 126 9.06 0.28 3.49
C GLU A 126 8.00 0.94 2.60
N VAL A 127 8.01 0.59 1.32
CA VAL A 127 6.99 0.98 0.35
C VAL A 127 6.69 -0.25 -0.50
N ILE A 128 5.41 -0.59 -0.62
CA ILE A 128 4.91 -1.64 -1.48
C ILE A 128 3.92 -1.06 -2.48
N GLU A 129 3.86 -1.65 -3.66
CA GLU A 129 2.93 -1.29 -4.72
C GLU A 129 2.14 -2.53 -5.14
N GLY A 130 0.92 -2.35 -5.62
CA GLY A 130 0.13 -3.47 -6.11
C GLY A 130 -1.22 -3.04 -6.64
N THR A 131 -2.13 -4.01 -6.78
CA THR A 131 -3.51 -3.75 -7.18
C THR A 131 -4.51 -4.26 -6.17
N ARG A 132 -5.61 -3.51 -6.03
CA ARG A 132 -6.84 -3.89 -5.35
C ARG A 132 -8.01 -3.67 -6.32
N HIS A 133 -8.72 -4.72 -6.68
CA HIS A 133 -9.81 -4.69 -7.67
C HIS A 133 -9.40 -4.01 -8.99
N GLY A 134 -8.15 -4.26 -9.42
CA GLY A 134 -7.58 -3.67 -10.62
C GLY A 134 -7.04 -2.24 -10.46
N TYR A 135 -7.32 -1.54 -9.36
CA TYR A 135 -6.77 -0.20 -9.11
C TYR A 135 -5.38 -0.29 -8.47
N ARG A 136 -4.43 0.53 -8.94
CA ARG A 136 -3.10 0.62 -8.30
C ARG A 136 -3.21 1.25 -6.92
N ILE A 137 -2.47 0.71 -5.97
CA ILE A 137 -2.35 1.23 -4.62
C ILE A 137 -0.89 1.17 -4.17
N LEU A 138 -0.44 2.22 -3.50
CA LEU A 138 0.77 2.22 -2.68
C LEU A 138 0.42 2.07 -1.21
N ALA A 139 1.29 1.43 -0.46
CA ALA A 139 1.26 1.47 0.99
C ALA A 139 2.65 1.78 1.54
N SER A 140 2.72 2.75 2.43
CA SER A 140 3.92 3.14 3.16
C SER A 140 3.52 3.62 4.55
N HIS A 141 4.41 3.56 5.53
CA HIS A 141 4.16 4.26 6.79
C HIS A 141 4.05 5.78 6.57
N TYR A 142 4.88 6.34 5.68
CA TYR A 142 4.94 7.78 5.45
C TYR A 142 3.96 8.25 4.36
N PRO A 143 3.32 9.42 4.52
CA PRO A 143 2.50 10.02 3.46
C PRO A 143 3.34 10.65 2.35
N TYR A 144 2.71 10.97 1.21
CA TYR A 144 3.31 11.82 0.18
C TYR A 144 3.68 13.19 0.75
N LYS A 145 2.77 13.78 1.54
CA LYS A 145 2.95 15.08 2.18
C LYS A 145 2.37 15.10 3.59
N GLY A 146 3.01 15.85 4.47
CA GLY A 146 2.57 16.04 5.85
C GLY A 146 3.35 15.17 6.84
N ASP A 147 3.40 15.62 8.08
CA ASP A 147 4.08 14.96 9.19
C ASP A 147 3.32 15.31 10.47
N SER A 148 3.63 14.63 11.57
CA SER A 148 3.14 15.00 12.91
C SER A 148 3.77 16.30 13.44
N GLN A 149 4.68 16.91 12.66
CA GLN A 149 5.41 18.14 12.95
C GLN A 149 5.26 19.12 11.77
N GLU A 150 5.65 20.39 11.94
CA GLU A 150 5.57 21.41 10.88
C GLU A 150 6.42 21.10 9.63
N SER A 151 7.39 20.19 9.74
CA SER A 151 8.28 19.80 8.64
C SER A 151 8.31 18.29 8.38
N ASP A 152 8.39 17.93 7.10
CA ASP A 152 8.45 16.53 6.66
C ASP A 152 9.76 15.86 7.11
N ARG A 153 9.65 14.78 7.89
CA ARG A 153 10.76 13.91 8.28
C ARG A 153 10.86 12.69 7.37
N HIS A 154 12.02 12.05 7.38
CA HIS A 154 12.32 10.81 6.63
C HIS A 154 12.06 10.90 5.12
N THR A 155 12.29 12.07 4.52
CA THR A 155 11.93 12.38 3.12
C THR A 155 12.51 11.41 2.09
N SER A 156 13.65 10.76 2.36
CA SER A 156 14.24 9.74 1.48
C SER A 156 13.54 8.38 1.50
N HIS A 157 12.67 8.13 2.49
CA HIS A 157 11.92 6.88 2.66
C HIS A 157 10.43 7.05 2.33
N ARG A 158 10.02 8.26 1.96
CA ARG A 158 8.67 8.55 1.48
C ARG A 158 8.51 8.06 0.03
N PRO A 159 7.28 7.70 -0.38
CA PRO A 159 6.95 7.61 -1.79
C PRO A 159 7.39 8.90 -2.51
N ARG A 160 8.12 8.77 -3.62
CA ARG A 160 8.91 9.89 -4.16
C ARG A 160 8.05 11.06 -4.64
N TRP A 161 6.89 10.79 -5.22
CA TRP A 161 6.00 11.78 -5.84
C TRP A 161 4.55 11.33 -5.75
N ASP A 162 3.62 12.27 -5.53
CA ASP A 162 2.19 12.06 -5.82
C ASP A 162 1.99 12.16 -7.34
N ASP A 163 2.04 11.01 -8.01
CA ASP A 163 1.80 10.89 -9.44
C ASP A 163 0.38 10.44 -9.78
N GLY A 164 -0.55 10.54 -8.83
CA GLY A 164 -1.96 10.16 -8.97
C GLY A 164 -2.29 8.77 -8.43
N ILE A 165 -1.33 8.03 -7.89
CA ILE A 165 -1.57 6.70 -7.32
C ILE A 165 -2.10 6.85 -5.88
N PRO A 166 -3.23 6.20 -5.52
CA PRO A 166 -3.69 6.15 -4.14
C PRO A 166 -2.64 5.56 -3.19
N LEU A 167 -2.37 6.24 -2.09
CA LEU A 167 -1.41 5.85 -1.04
C LEU A 167 -2.13 5.68 0.30
N LEU A 168 -1.90 4.53 0.94
CA LEU A 168 -2.26 4.32 2.34
C LEU A 168 -1.09 4.70 3.25
N HIS A 169 -1.35 5.42 4.35
CA HIS A 169 -0.29 5.84 5.27
C HIS A 169 -0.66 5.95 6.75
N GLY A 170 0.36 5.91 7.61
CA GLY A 170 0.31 6.17 9.05
C GLY A 170 0.96 7.51 9.40
N HIS A 171 1.81 7.50 10.44
CA HIS A 171 2.82 8.50 10.81
C HIS A 171 2.31 9.85 11.34
N THR A 172 1.23 10.39 10.78
CA THR A 172 0.83 11.77 11.06
C THR A 172 0.12 11.94 12.41
N HIS A 173 -0.46 10.86 12.96
CA HIS A 173 -1.36 10.89 14.13
C HIS A 173 -2.52 11.88 13.97
N ALA A 174 -2.89 12.20 12.73
CA ALA A 174 -3.99 13.10 12.47
C ALA A 174 -5.31 12.39 12.84
N ARG A 175 -6.26 13.15 13.40
CA ARG A 175 -7.55 12.61 13.86
C ARG A 175 -8.62 12.62 12.79
N ASP A 176 -8.39 13.34 11.70
CA ASP A 176 -9.29 13.32 10.56
C ASP A 176 -9.20 11.96 9.87
N HIS A 177 -10.36 11.30 9.77
CA HIS A 177 -10.52 9.97 9.16
C HIS A 177 -10.38 9.97 7.63
N GLY A 178 -9.83 11.05 7.06
CA GLY A 178 -10.11 11.46 5.70
C GLY A 178 -8.93 11.28 4.75
N PRO A 179 -9.22 10.97 3.48
CA PRO A 179 -8.23 11.14 2.44
C PRO A 179 -7.88 12.62 2.25
N ASN A 180 -6.63 12.90 1.93
CA ASN A 180 -6.14 14.20 1.51
C ASN A 180 -5.52 14.07 0.12
N GLY A 181 -6.28 14.38 -0.92
CA GLY A 181 -5.88 14.07 -2.30
C GLY A 181 -5.75 12.57 -2.51
N HIS A 182 -4.59 12.11 -2.98
CA HIS A 182 -4.31 10.69 -3.24
C HIS A 182 -3.70 9.94 -2.06
N GLN A 183 -3.79 10.45 -0.82
CA GLN A 183 -3.32 9.72 0.37
C GLN A 183 -4.44 9.55 1.40
N PHE A 184 -4.50 8.38 2.04
CA PHE A 184 -5.49 8.03 3.05
C PHE A 184 -4.79 7.62 4.35
N HIS A 185 -5.10 8.32 5.44
CA HIS A 185 -4.52 8.01 6.74
C HIS A 185 -5.27 6.83 7.39
N VAL A 186 -4.54 5.76 7.75
CA VAL A 186 -5.06 4.54 8.37
C VAL A 186 -4.61 4.38 9.83
N GLY A 187 -4.07 5.43 10.45
CA GLY A 187 -3.61 5.40 11.84
C GLY A 187 -4.73 5.15 12.83
N VAL A 188 -4.46 4.38 13.87
CA VAL A 188 -5.44 4.05 14.93
C VAL A 188 -6.02 5.27 15.62
N ASP A 189 -5.30 6.39 15.65
CA ASP A 189 -5.74 7.66 16.25
C ASP A 189 -6.88 8.31 15.47
N ALA A 190 -6.96 8.06 14.17
CA ALA A 190 -8.14 8.38 13.38
C ALA A 190 -9.20 7.29 13.58
N HIS A 191 -8.87 6.00 13.50
CA HIS A 191 -9.91 4.98 13.31
C HIS A 191 -10.38 4.28 14.59
N ALA A 192 -10.70 5.08 15.61
CA ALA A 192 -11.25 4.60 16.88
C ALA A 192 -10.44 3.45 17.51
N TYR A 193 -9.12 3.46 17.36
CA TYR A 193 -8.20 2.48 17.91
C TYR A 193 -8.42 1.04 17.43
N ALA A 194 -8.92 0.85 16.20
CA ALA A 194 -9.15 -0.45 15.59
C ALA A 194 -8.69 -0.47 14.12
N PRO A 195 -8.35 -1.66 13.56
CA PRO A 195 -8.18 -1.80 12.12
C PRO A 195 -9.46 -1.45 11.35
N ILE A 196 -9.33 -0.85 10.17
CA ILE A 196 -10.47 -0.56 9.31
C ILE A 196 -10.62 -1.62 8.22
N PRO A 197 -11.86 -2.02 7.84
CA PRO A 197 -12.08 -2.88 6.70
C PRO A 197 -11.49 -2.26 5.43
N PHE A 198 -10.83 -3.07 4.60
CA PHE A 198 -10.26 -2.60 3.34
C PHE A 198 -11.34 -2.11 2.36
N THR A 199 -12.60 -2.49 2.56
CA THR A 199 -13.74 -1.97 1.79
C THR A 199 -13.92 -0.46 1.90
N VAL A 200 -13.50 0.16 3.01
CA VAL A 200 -13.46 1.62 3.16
C VAL A 200 -12.47 2.24 2.17
N ILE A 201 -11.33 1.57 1.98
CA ILE A 201 -10.33 1.97 0.98
C ILE A 201 -10.87 1.76 -0.43
N ASP A 202 -11.56 0.64 -0.68
CA ASP A 202 -12.17 0.35 -1.98
C ASP A 202 -13.18 1.45 -2.38
N GLU A 203 -14.00 1.93 -1.43
CA GLU A 203 -14.94 3.04 -1.65
C GLU A 203 -14.23 4.36 -1.93
N TRP A 204 -13.16 4.67 -1.18
CA TRP A 204 -12.37 5.87 -1.41
C TRP A 204 -11.71 5.87 -2.80
N VAL A 205 -11.02 4.78 -3.15
CA VAL A 205 -10.30 4.67 -4.43
C VAL A 205 -11.26 4.81 -5.61
N ARG A 206 -12.44 4.19 -5.55
CA ARG A 206 -13.49 4.33 -6.57
C ARG A 206 -14.06 5.76 -6.67
N GLY A 207 -13.95 6.55 -5.61
CA GLY A 207 -14.43 7.93 -5.58
C GLY A 207 -13.42 8.96 -6.11
N LEU A 208 -12.18 8.57 -6.39
CA LEU A 208 -11.15 9.48 -6.91
C LEU A 208 -11.39 9.78 -8.41
N PRO A 209 -11.39 11.06 -8.82
CA PRO A 209 -11.78 11.45 -10.19
C PRO A 209 -10.78 11.03 -11.27
N ASP A 210 -9.50 10.88 -10.91
CA ASP A 210 -8.40 10.64 -11.85
C ASP A 210 -7.81 9.22 -11.73
N VAL A 211 -8.54 8.30 -11.08
CA VAL A 211 -8.09 6.92 -10.85
C VAL A 211 -8.92 5.95 -11.69
N GLU A 212 -8.24 5.24 -12.58
CA GLU A 212 -8.81 4.22 -13.46
C GLU A 212 -8.17 2.85 -13.15
N PRO A 213 -8.84 1.72 -13.48
CA PRO A 213 -8.23 0.41 -13.38
C PRO A 213 -6.91 0.36 -14.15
N TRP A 214 -5.88 -0.23 -13.55
CA TRP A 214 -4.53 -0.30 -14.11
C TRP A 214 -4.51 -0.94 -15.49
N LEU A 215 -5.33 -1.96 -15.70
CA LEU A 215 -5.42 -2.65 -16.99
C LEU A 215 -5.94 -1.70 -18.08
N ASP A 216 -6.91 -0.86 -17.79
CA ASP A 216 -7.43 0.12 -18.75
C ASP A 216 -6.37 1.16 -19.12
N VAL A 217 -5.63 1.66 -18.13
CA VAL A 217 -4.52 2.60 -18.37
C VAL A 217 -3.42 1.93 -19.20
N ALA A 218 -3.03 0.70 -18.86
CA ALA A 218 -2.01 -0.05 -19.57
C ALA A 218 -2.43 -0.35 -21.02
N VAL A 219 -3.68 -0.73 -21.25
CA VAL A 219 -4.21 -0.95 -22.60
C VAL A 219 -4.22 0.34 -23.41
N ARG A 220 -4.67 1.46 -22.83
CA ARG A 220 -4.67 2.77 -23.48
C ARG A 220 -3.26 3.21 -23.87
N GLU A 221 -2.30 3.11 -22.95
CA GLU A 221 -0.90 3.47 -23.21
C GLU A 221 -0.25 2.57 -24.24
N ALA A 222 -0.50 1.26 -24.20
CA ALA A 222 0.03 0.32 -25.19
C ALA A 222 -0.50 0.64 -26.59
N ARG A 223 -1.80 0.95 -26.73
CA ARG A 223 -2.40 1.39 -28.00
C ARG A 223 -1.79 2.71 -28.49
N GLN A 224 -1.55 3.67 -27.59
CA GLN A 224 -0.90 4.94 -27.96
C GLN A 224 0.55 4.73 -28.40
N LEU A 225 1.29 3.86 -27.73
CA LEU A 225 2.66 3.51 -28.10
C LEU A 225 2.71 2.87 -29.50
N LEU A 226 1.80 1.93 -29.78
CA LEU A 226 1.66 1.34 -31.11
C LEU A 226 1.36 2.40 -32.19
N ALA A 227 0.40 3.28 -31.92
CA ALA A 227 0.06 4.36 -32.86
C ALA A 227 1.24 5.31 -33.12
N ASN A 228 2.03 5.62 -32.09
CA ASN A 228 3.23 6.44 -32.23
C ASN A 228 4.30 5.73 -33.07
N LEU A 229 4.51 4.43 -32.84
CA LEU A 229 5.45 3.62 -33.61
C LEU A 229 5.04 3.55 -35.09
N ASP A 230 3.75 3.34 -35.37
CA ASP A 230 3.19 3.32 -36.73
C ASP A 230 3.39 4.66 -37.48
N ALA A 231 3.41 5.78 -36.74
CA ALA A 231 3.62 7.11 -37.30
C ALA A 231 5.11 7.47 -37.53
N THR A 232 6.05 6.65 -37.08
CA THR A 232 7.50 6.92 -37.21
C THR A 232 8.00 6.51 -38.60
N GLU A 233 8.51 7.45 -39.40
CA GLU A 233 9.14 7.13 -40.69
C GLU A 233 10.43 6.32 -40.48
N THR A 234 10.50 5.12 -41.08
CA THR A 234 11.73 4.30 -41.11
C THR A 234 12.45 4.49 -42.44
N SER A 235 13.63 5.13 -42.40
CA SER A 235 14.50 5.30 -43.56
C SER A 235 15.46 4.09 -43.70
N ASN A 236 15.56 3.58 -44.94
CA ASN A 236 16.42 2.51 -45.48
C ASN A 236 15.95 1.04 -45.41
N SER A 237 16.44 0.28 -46.41
CA SER A 237 16.07 -1.07 -46.82
C SER A 237 16.13 -2.19 -45.78
N ASP A 238 16.82 -2.00 -44.65
CA ASP A 238 16.72 -2.90 -43.49
C ASP A 238 15.32 -2.87 -42.86
N ALA A 239 14.56 -1.78 -43.09
CA ALA A 239 13.20 -1.61 -42.61
C ALA A 239 12.24 -2.73 -43.03
N MET A 240 12.39 -3.39 -44.18
CA MET A 240 11.39 -4.38 -44.64
C MET A 240 11.29 -5.63 -43.73
N PHE A 241 12.43 -6.16 -43.26
CA PHE A 241 12.44 -7.31 -42.35
C PHE A 241 11.96 -6.92 -40.95
N TYR A 242 12.37 -5.74 -40.46
CA TYR A 242 11.89 -5.20 -39.19
C TYR A 242 10.38 -4.86 -39.25
N THR A 243 9.88 -4.38 -40.38
CA THR A 243 8.46 -4.05 -40.59
C THR A 243 7.59 -5.29 -40.58
N MET A 244 8.03 -6.40 -41.19
CA MET A 244 7.24 -7.64 -41.16
C MET A 244 7.18 -8.24 -39.75
N GLY A 245 8.31 -8.34 -39.06
CA GLY A 245 8.34 -8.80 -37.66
C GLY A 245 7.61 -7.84 -36.70
N TYR A 246 7.69 -6.53 -36.94
CA TYR A 246 6.92 -5.53 -36.21
C TYR A 246 5.42 -5.70 -36.44
N ASN A 247 4.97 -5.90 -37.68
CA ASN A 247 3.56 -6.09 -37.99
C ASN A 247 2.99 -7.37 -37.35
N GLU A 248 3.75 -8.46 -37.36
CA GLU A 248 3.35 -9.70 -36.67
C GLU A 248 3.24 -9.49 -35.15
N LEU A 249 4.23 -8.82 -34.54
CA LEU A 249 4.20 -8.48 -33.12
C LEU A 249 3.04 -7.53 -32.79
N ARG A 250 2.76 -6.56 -33.67
CA ARG A 250 1.67 -5.59 -33.54
C ARG A 250 0.32 -6.29 -33.55
N VAL A 251 0.09 -7.21 -34.50
CA VAL A 251 -1.14 -8.00 -34.56
C VAL A 251 -1.30 -8.87 -33.32
N ALA A 252 -0.26 -9.59 -32.91
CA ALA A 252 -0.30 -10.43 -31.70
C ALA A 252 -0.57 -9.58 -30.43
N LEU A 253 0.00 -8.38 -30.34
CA LEU A 253 -0.24 -7.45 -29.24
C LEU A 253 -1.66 -6.88 -29.28
N GLU A 254 -2.19 -6.52 -30.45
CA GLU A 254 -3.58 -6.07 -30.60
C GLU A 254 -4.59 -7.17 -30.24
N GLU A 255 -4.32 -8.43 -30.62
CA GLU A 255 -5.12 -9.58 -30.23
C GLU A 255 -5.09 -9.80 -28.70
N LEU A 256 -3.91 -9.72 -28.09
CA LEU A 256 -3.75 -9.81 -26.63
C LEU A 256 -4.50 -8.68 -25.90
N LEU A 257 -4.32 -7.43 -26.34
CA LEU A 257 -5.01 -6.27 -25.76
C LEU A 257 -6.54 -6.39 -25.95
N GLY A 258 -6.98 -6.93 -27.08
CA GLY A 258 -8.39 -7.24 -27.33
C GLY A 258 -8.93 -8.30 -26.38
N ALA A 259 -8.19 -9.39 -26.17
CA ALA A 259 -8.57 -10.46 -25.24
C ALA A 259 -8.66 -9.95 -23.79
N LEU A 260 -7.66 -9.18 -23.34
CA LEU A 260 -7.63 -8.59 -22.00
C LEU A 260 -8.83 -7.65 -21.76
N TYR A 261 -9.17 -6.82 -22.75
CA TYR A 261 -10.33 -5.93 -22.67
C TYR A 261 -11.65 -6.71 -22.68
N SER A 262 -11.74 -7.81 -23.43
CA SER A 262 -12.94 -8.66 -23.49
C SER A 262 -13.22 -9.39 -22.18
N SER A 263 -12.17 -9.71 -21.42
CA SER A 263 -12.26 -10.32 -20.09
C SER A 263 -12.55 -9.33 -18.95
N HIS A 264 -12.56 -8.02 -19.22
CA HIS A 264 -12.84 -7.01 -18.21
C HIS A 264 -14.31 -7.09 -17.77
N PRO A 265 -14.63 -6.99 -16.46
CA PRO A 265 -15.99 -7.11 -15.96
C PRO A 265 -16.96 -6.06 -16.54
N ASP A 266 -16.48 -4.86 -16.86
CA ASP A 266 -17.29 -3.76 -17.40
C ASP A 266 -17.28 -3.64 -18.94
N SER A 267 -16.74 -4.64 -19.64
CA SER A 267 -16.72 -4.64 -21.10
C SER A 267 -18.16 -4.75 -21.65
N PRO A 268 -18.58 -3.95 -22.65
CA PRO A 268 -19.97 -3.88 -23.14
C PRO A 268 -20.53 -5.21 -23.70
N GLY A 269 -19.73 -6.27 -23.80
CA GLY A 269 -20.15 -7.64 -24.14
C GLY A 269 -20.28 -8.61 -22.96
N ASN A 270 -19.90 -8.23 -21.73
CA ASN A 270 -19.83 -9.11 -20.56
C ASN A 270 -21.03 -8.97 -19.59
N THR A 271 -21.94 -8.03 -19.87
CA THR A 271 -23.19 -7.80 -19.11
C THR A 271 -24.30 -8.84 -19.37
N ALA A 272 -23.97 -9.97 -19.99
CA ALA A 272 -24.93 -11.03 -20.31
C ALA A 272 -24.42 -12.40 -19.83
N LYS A 273 -24.58 -12.67 -18.53
CA LYS A 273 -24.88 -13.99 -17.95
C LYS A 273 -25.13 -13.86 -16.44
N ALA A 274 -26.36 -13.45 -16.12
CA ALA A 274 -27.03 -13.83 -14.87
C ALA A 274 -27.82 -15.12 -15.12
#